data_AF-A0AA41T8P3-F1
#
_entry.id   AF-A0AA41T8P3-F1
#
_cell.length_a   1.000
_cell.length_b   1.000
_cell.length_c   1.000
_cell.angle_alpha   90.00
_cell.angle_beta   90.00
_cell.angle_gamma   90.00
#
_symmetry.space_group_name_H-M   'P 1'
#
loop_
_entity.id
_entity.type
_entity.pdbx_description
1 polymer ?
#
loop_
_entity_poly.entity_id
_entity_poly.type
_entity_poly.pdbx_seq_one_letter_code
_entity_poly.pdbx_strand_id
1 'polypeptide(L)'
;MKVDELSLYSTPEGQYKYVEEPRTQLEESISQLRHHCEPYTSWCQETYSQAKPKMQSLVQWGLDSYEYLQNAPPGFFPRLGVIGFAGLVGLLFTRGSKIKKLVYPPGFMGLAASIYYPQQAIAFAQVTGEKLYDWGLRGYIVIEDLWKENFQKVRNIIFIIFLLV
;
A
#
# COMPACT_ATOMS: atom_id res chain seq x y z
N MET A 1 46.05 48.37 -38.07
CA MET A 1 45.53 47.02 -37.77
C MET A 1 46.46 46.42 -36.74
N LYS A 2 46.15 46.52 -35.43
CA LYS A 2 45.28 45.63 -34.63
C LYS A 2 45.81 44.20 -34.53
N VAL A 3 46.14 43.78 -33.29
CA VAL A 3 45.71 42.48 -32.73
C VAL A 3 45.31 42.60 -31.24
N ASP A 4 45.90 43.52 -30.47
CA ASP A 4 45.65 43.62 -29.01
C ASP A 4 44.32 44.27 -28.56
N GLU A 5 43.50 44.78 -29.48
CA GLU A 5 42.17 45.34 -29.14
C GLU A 5 41.01 44.36 -29.40
N LEU A 6 41.30 43.06 -29.57
CA LEU A 6 40.28 42.04 -29.87
C LEU A 6 40.05 40.99 -28.77
N SER A 7 40.41 41.27 -27.51
CA SER A 7 39.89 40.46 -26.39
C SER A 7 38.49 40.97 -25.99
N LEU A 8 37.47 40.50 -26.71
CA LEU A 8 36.03 40.66 -26.42
C LEU A 8 35.58 40.08 -25.05
N TYR A 9 36.52 39.71 -24.19
CA TYR A 9 36.29 39.16 -22.85
C TYR A 9 37.00 39.95 -21.74
N SER A 10 37.55 41.13 -22.04
CA SER A 10 38.05 42.02 -20.99
C SER A 10 36.87 42.66 -20.28
N THR A 11 36.37 41.97 -19.26
CA THR A 11 35.40 42.51 -18.30
C THR A 11 35.99 43.77 -17.67
N PRO A 12 35.34 44.95 -17.80
CA PRO A 12 35.83 46.15 -17.15
C PRO A 12 35.79 45.95 -15.64
N GLU A 13 36.88 46.28 -14.94
CA GLU A 13 36.92 46.41 -13.48
C GLU A 13 36.11 47.65 -13.03
N GLY A 14 34.80 47.60 -13.28
CA GLY A 14 33.85 48.45 -12.60
C GLY A 14 33.65 47.89 -11.21
N GLN A 15 33.88 48.70 -10.18
CA GLN A 15 33.52 48.38 -8.80
C GLN A 15 32.00 48.13 -8.73
N TYR A 16 31.58 46.89 -8.92
CA TYR A 16 30.23 46.44 -8.57
C TYR A 16 30.16 46.42 -7.05
N LYS A 17 29.81 47.57 -6.48
CA LYS A 17 29.26 47.62 -5.14
C LYS A 17 27.95 46.84 -5.23
N TYR A 18 27.98 45.58 -4.81
CA TYR A 18 26.78 44.79 -4.58
C TYR A 18 25.99 45.55 -3.51
N VAL A 19 25.03 46.36 -3.96
CA VAL A 19 24.07 46.98 -3.07
C VAL A 19 23.18 45.83 -2.64
N GLU A 20 23.42 45.31 -1.44
CA GLU A 20 22.46 44.46 -0.76
C GLU A 20 21.16 45.25 -0.72
N GLU A 21 20.19 44.81 -1.52
CA GLU A 21 18.87 45.41 -1.59
C GLU A 21 18.28 45.38 -0.17
N PRO A 22 17.66 46.47 0.30
CA PRO A 22 17.26 46.60 1.69
C PRO A 22 16.32 45.46 2.06
N ARG A 23 16.74 44.61 3.03
CA ARG A 23 16.05 43.39 3.46
C ARG A 23 14.55 43.63 3.59
N THR A 24 13.81 43.12 2.61
CA THR A 24 12.35 43.23 2.61
C THR A 24 11.80 42.16 3.54
N GLN A 25 10.78 42.46 4.34
CA GLN A 25 10.20 41.51 5.31
C GLN A 25 9.81 40.16 4.67
N LEU A 26 9.48 40.16 3.37
CA LEU A 26 9.21 38.97 2.57
C LEU A 26 10.45 38.07 2.39
N GLU A 27 11.63 38.63 2.12
CA GLU A 27 12.85 37.83 1.99
C GLU A 27 13.28 37.24 3.33
N GLU A 28 13.10 37.98 4.42
CA GLU A 28 13.39 37.47 5.76
C GLU A 28 12.41 36.35 6.15
N SER A 29 11.14 36.48 5.81
CA SER A 29 10.12 35.42 5.99
C SER A 29 10.43 34.16 5.17
N ILE A 30 10.83 34.33 3.90
CA ILE A 30 11.20 33.23 3.00
C ILE A 30 12.49 32.56 3.49
N SER A 31 13.45 33.33 3.99
CA SER A 31 14.70 32.83 4.55
C SER A 31 14.47 32.05 5.84
N GLN A 32 13.59 32.54 6.73
CA GLN A 32 13.18 31.83 7.95
C GLN A 32 12.44 30.52 7.64
N LEU A 33 11.53 30.54 6.66
CA LEU A 33 10.84 29.33 6.19
C LEU A 33 11.82 28.33 5.59
N ARG A 34 12.81 28.79 4.80
CA ARG A 34 13.84 27.92 4.24
C ARG A 34 14.71 27.29 5.32
N HIS A 35 15.14 28.06 6.32
CA HIS A 35 15.90 27.52 7.44
C HIS A 35 15.09 26.53 8.30
N HIS A 36 13.77 26.71 8.39
CA HIS A 36 12.91 25.77 9.10
C HIS A 36 12.59 24.51 8.27
N CYS A 37 12.54 24.64 6.95
CA CYS A 37 12.32 23.52 6.03
C CYS A 37 13.59 22.70 5.75
N GLU A 38 14.78 23.28 5.81
CA GLU A 38 16.07 22.60 5.68
C GLU A 38 16.16 21.31 6.53
N PRO A 39 15.94 21.35 7.85
CA PRO A 39 16.02 20.15 8.70
C PRO A 39 14.93 19.12 8.38
N TYR A 40 13.76 19.55 7.88
CA TYR A 40 12.70 18.64 7.46
C TYR A 40 13.06 17.92 6.16
N THR A 41 13.66 18.64 5.20
CA THR A 41 14.14 18.04 3.95
C THR A 41 15.25 17.02 4.20
N SER A 42 16.22 17.33 5.09
CA SER A 42 17.29 16.38 5.43
C SER A 42 16.75 15.13 6.14
N TRP A 43 15.83 15.28 7.09
CA TRP A 43 15.22 14.14 7.79
C TRP A 43 14.40 13.24 6.86
N CYS A 44 13.62 13.84 5.96
CA CYS A 44 12.84 13.11 4.97
C CYS A 44 13.74 12.36 3.99
N GLN A 45 14.83 12.99 3.55
CA GLN A 45 15.82 12.40 2.64
C GLN A 45 16.58 11.24 3.31
N GLU A 46 16.94 11.37 4.59
CA GLU A 46 17.57 10.30 5.37
C GLU A 46 16.60 9.12 5.61
N THR A 47 15.37 9.40 6.02
CA THR A 47 14.35 8.37 6.23
C THR A 47 14.02 7.63 4.93
N TYR A 48 13.90 8.35 3.82
CA TYR A 48 13.71 7.76 2.50
C TYR A 48 14.91 6.90 2.08
N SER A 49 16.13 7.37 2.34
CA SER A 49 17.35 6.61 2.05
C SER A 49 17.46 5.30 2.85
N GLN A 50 16.91 5.25 4.08
CA GLN A 50 16.85 4.03 4.89
C GLN A 50 15.67 3.11 4.53
N ALA A 51 14.54 3.67 4.13
CA ALA A 51 13.36 2.91 3.73
C ALA A 51 13.51 2.28 2.34
N LYS A 52 14.20 2.97 1.42
CA LYS A 52 14.46 2.52 0.04
C LYS A 52 15.11 1.13 -0.03
N PRO A 53 16.22 0.82 0.67
CA PRO A 53 16.84 -0.50 0.63
C PRO A 53 15.95 -1.57 1.26
N LYS A 54 15.18 -1.25 2.31
CA LYS A 54 14.23 -2.20 2.91
C LYS A 54 13.12 -2.57 1.93
N MET A 55 12.54 -1.58 1.25
CA MET A 55 11.52 -1.81 0.23
C MET A 55 12.09 -2.57 -0.96
N GLN A 56 13.28 -2.23 -1.44
CA GLN A 56 13.96 -2.99 -2.49
C GLN A 56 14.24 -4.43 -2.06
N SER A 57 14.68 -4.67 -0.83
CA SER A 57 14.90 -6.03 -0.32
C SER A 57 13.61 -6.83 -0.21
N LEU A 58 12.49 -6.20 0.17
CA LEU A 58 11.18 -6.85 0.22
C LEU A 58 10.66 -7.19 -1.16
N VAL A 59 10.80 -6.25 -2.11
CA VAL A 59 10.39 -6.45 -3.50
C VAL A 59 11.25 -7.54 -4.14
N GLN A 60 12.56 -7.52 -3.90
CA GLN A 60 13.47 -8.55 -4.40
C GLN A 60 13.14 -9.91 -3.80
N TRP A 61 12.98 -9.99 -2.46
CA TRP A 61 12.57 -11.22 -1.79
C TRP A 61 11.21 -11.73 -2.29
N GLY A 62 10.28 -10.83 -2.58
CA GLY A 62 8.98 -11.17 -3.17
C GLY A 62 9.09 -11.69 -4.60
N LEU A 63 9.92 -11.07 -5.43
CA LEU A 63 10.20 -11.50 -6.80
C LEU A 63 10.92 -12.85 -6.82
N ASP A 64 11.93 -13.03 -5.98
CA ASP A 64 12.66 -14.29 -5.83
C ASP A 64 11.73 -15.41 -5.34
N SER A 65 10.82 -15.09 -4.40
CA SER A 65 9.80 -16.01 -3.93
C SER A 65 8.78 -16.35 -5.02
N TYR A 66 8.41 -15.37 -5.86
CA TYR A 66 7.48 -15.57 -6.96
C TYR A 66 8.10 -16.42 -8.07
N GLU A 67 9.35 -16.15 -8.46
CA GLU A 67 10.10 -16.94 -9.45
C GLU A 67 10.32 -18.38 -8.96
N TYR A 68 10.57 -18.56 -7.67
CA TYR A 68 10.65 -19.87 -7.03
C TYR A 68 9.31 -20.61 -7.04
N LEU A 69 8.20 -19.90 -6.83
CA LEU A 69 6.85 -20.47 -6.96
C LEU A 69 6.48 -20.78 -8.41
N GLN A 70 6.96 -19.99 -9.37
CA GLN A 70 6.69 -20.16 -10.79
C GLN A 70 7.45 -21.34 -11.40
N ASN A 71 8.69 -21.61 -10.94
CA ASN A 71 9.51 -22.75 -11.36
C ASN A 71 9.39 -23.97 -10.44
N ALA A 72 8.34 -24.03 -9.61
CA ALA A 72 8.27 -25.03 -8.57
C ALA A 72 8.08 -26.46 -9.13
N PRO A 73 8.86 -27.46 -8.65
CA PRO A 73 8.71 -28.85 -9.08
C PRO A 73 7.32 -29.40 -8.73
N PRO A 74 6.77 -30.32 -9.52
CA PRO A 74 5.42 -30.85 -9.34
C PRO A 74 5.31 -31.52 -7.95
N GLY A 75 4.68 -30.83 -7.00
CA GLY A 75 4.55 -31.27 -5.61
C GLY A 75 4.84 -30.20 -4.54
N PHE A 76 5.33 -29.02 -4.90
CA PHE A 76 5.59 -27.95 -3.93
C PHE A 76 4.31 -27.32 -3.36
N PHE A 77 3.33 -27.00 -4.21
CA PHE A 77 2.05 -26.40 -3.77
C PHE A 77 1.25 -27.31 -2.84
N PRO A 78 1.09 -28.62 -3.10
CA PRO A 78 0.47 -29.53 -2.13
C PRO A 78 1.19 -29.55 -0.78
N ARG A 79 2.54 -29.54 -0.76
CA ARG A 79 3.32 -29.57 0.48
C ARG A 79 3.23 -28.25 1.26
N LEU A 80 3.37 -27.11 0.59
CA LEU A 80 3.15 -25.79 1.18
C LEU A 80 1.72 -25.65 1.70
N GLY A 81 0.75 -26.14 0.94
CA GLY A 81 -0.65 -26.15 1.33
C GLY A 81 -0.86 -26.94 2.62
N VAL A 82 -0.34 -28.18 2.69
CA VAL A 82 -0.45 -29.02 3.89
C VAL A 82 0.29 -28.39 5.09
N ILE A 83 1.49 -27.85 4.89
CA ILE A 83 2.27 -27.19 5.97
C ILE A 83 1.57 -25.92 6.46
N GLY A 84 1.10 -25.08 5.55
CA GLY A 84 0.36 -23.85 5.88
C GLY A 84 -0.98 -24.15 6.56
N PHE A 85 -1.70 -25.15 6.07
CA PHE A 85 -2.97 -25.58 6.66
C PHE A 85 -2.75 -26.20 8.05
N ALA A 86 -1.73 -27.04 8.22
CA ALA A 86 -1.37 -27.59 9.53
C ALA A 86 -0.97 -26.48 10.53
N GLY A 87 -0.23 -25.46 10.08
CA GLY A 87 0.13 -24.31 10.90
C GLY A 87 -1.08 -23.46 11.29
N LEU A 88 -1.99 -23.19 10.34
CA LEU A 88 -3.21 -22.42 10.60
C LEU A 88 -4.17 -23.16 11.55
N VAL A 89 -4.37 -24.46 11.30
CA VAL A 89 -5.14 -25.34 12.19
C VAL A 89 -4.51 -25.39 13.58
N GLY A 90 -3.18 -25.52 13.66
CA GLY A 90 -2.44 -25.47 14.92
C GLY A 90 -2.60 -24.14 15.66
N LEU A 91 -2.60 -23.01 14.95
CA LEU A 91 -2.83 -21.69 15.53
C LEU A 91 -4.27 -21.54 16.06
N LEU A 92 -5.26 -22.01 15.31
CA LEU A 92 -6.66 -22.02 15.74
C LEU A 92 -6.89 -22.94 16.93
N PHE A 93 -6.14 -24.04 17.04
CA PHE A 93 -6.24 -24.98 18.14
C PHE A 93 -5.54 -24.49 19.42
N THR A 94 -4.41 -23.79 19.27
CA THR A 94 -3.61 -23.24 20.37
C THR A 94 -4.20 -21.96 20.95
N ARG A 95 -4.98 -21.19 20.17
CA ARG A 95 -5.77 -20.03 20.63
C ARG A 95 -6.96 -20.51 21.47
N GLY A 96 -6.66 -21.04 22.66
CA GLY A 96 -7.60 -21.66 23.58
C GLY A 96 -8.68 -20.71 24.08
N SER A 97 -9.82 -20.70 23.40
CA SER A 97 -11.10 -20.31 23.99
C SER A 97 -12.20 -21.15 23.34
N LYS A 98 -13.41 -21.12 23.89
CA LYS A 98 -14.49 -22.14 23.73
C LYS A 98 -14.89 -22.51 22.29
N ILE A 99 -14.37 -21.81 21.30
CA ILE A 99 -14.43 -22.11 19.86
C ILE A 99 -14.02 -23.57 19.57
N LYS A 100 -12.97 -24.11 20.22
CA LYS A 100 -12.60 -25.52 20.03
C LYS A 100 -13.70 -26.51 20.44
N LYS A 101 -14.54 -26.16 21.42
CA LYS A 101 -15.66 -27.02 21.85
C LYS A 101 -16.86 -26.91 20.92
N LEU A 102 -16.99 -25.79 20.21
CA LEU A 102 -18.13 -25.50 19.34
C LEU A 102 -17.88 -25.90 17.89
N VAL A 103 -16.65 -25.75 17.38
CA VAL A 103 -16.32 -26.01 15.98
C VAL A 103 -15.87 -27.47 15.77
N TYR A 104 -15.24 -28.08 16.77
CA TYR A 104 -14.70 -29.43 16.64
C TYR A 104 -15.79 -30.49 16.42
N PRO A 105 -16.88 -30.58 17.21
CA PRO A 105 -17.92 -31.60 16.99
C PRO A 105 -18.65 -31.47 15.64
N PRO A 106 -19.21 -30.31 15.24
CA PRO A 106 -19.91 -30.19 13.96
C PRO A 106 -18.95 -30.23 12.78
N GLY A 107 -17.72 -29.72 12.90
CA GLY A 107 -16.70 -29.81 11.86
C GLY A 107 -16.28 -31.25 11.60
N PHE A 108 -16.03 -32.04 12.64
CA PHE A 108 -15.65 -33.44 12.51
C PHE A 108 -16.81 -34.32 12.03
N MET A 109 -18.03 -34.05 12.51
CA MET A 109 -19.24 -34.75 12.08
C MET A 109 -19.59 -34.43 10.62
N GLY A 110 -19.43 -33.18 10.19
CA GLY A 110 -19.59 -32.75 8.80
C GLY A 110 -18.53 -33.35 7.88
N LEU A 111 -17.26 -33.40 8.30
CA LEU A 111 -16.19 -34.05 7.54
C LEU A 111 -16.41 -35.57 7.42
N ALA A 112 -16.78 -36.24 8.51
CA ALA A 112 -17.10 -37.66 8.48
C ALA A 112 -18.30 -37.96 7.57
N ALA A 113 -19.36 -37.15 7.64
CA ALA A 113 -20.52 -37.27 6.76
C ALA A 113 -20.14 -37.01 5.28
N SER A 114 -19.24 -36.06 5.01
CA SER A 114 -18.76 -35.75 3.66
C SER A 114 -17.96 -36.91 3.05
N ILE A 115 -17.07 -37.53 3.83
CA ILE A 115 -16.28 -38.69 3.38
C ILE A 115 -17.18 -39.90 3.12
N TYR A 116 -18.20 -40.10 3.95
CA TYR A 116 -19.10 -41.25 3.85
C TYR A 116 -20.17 -41.09 2.76
N TYR A 117 -20.63 -39.85 2.47
CA TYR A 117 -21.60 -39.53 1.42
C TYR A 117 -21.16 -38.37 0.52
N PRO A 118 -20.20 -38.61 -0.40
CA PRO A 118 -19.62 -37.56 -1.23
C PRO A 118 -20.63 -36.87 -2.15
N GLN A 119 -21.65 -37.59 -2.62
CA GLN A 119 -22.70 -37.03 -3.49
C GLN A 119 -23.53 -35.94 -2.79
N GLN A 120 -23.83 -36.13 -1.49
CA GLN A 120 -24.58 -35.17 -0.70
C GLN A 120 -23.72 -33.94 -0.36
N ALA A 121 -22.43 -34.16 -0.12
CA ALA A 121 -21.48 -33.07 0.11
C ALA A 121 -21.32 -32.17 -1.12
N ILE A 122 -21.26 -32.74 -2.33
CA ILE A 122 -21.17 -31.97 -3.58
C ILE A 122 -22.43 -31.14 -3.80
N ALA A 123 -23.62 -31.74 -3.66
CA ALA A 123 -24.89 -31.01 -3.81
C ALA A 123 -25.03 -29.88 -2.77
N PHE A 124 -24.68 -30.15 -1.52
CA PHE A 124 -24.68 -29.15 -0.46
C PHE A 124 -23.66 -28.04 -0.72
N ALA A 125 -22.47 -28.37 -1.21
CA ALA A 125 -21.43 -27.41 -1.55
C ALA A 125 -21.84 -26.50 -2.72
N GLN A 126 -22.52 -27.04 -3.72
CA GLN A 126 -23.06 -26.24 -4.84
C GLN A 126 -24.11 -25.24 -4.35
N VAL A 127 -25.10 -25.71 -3.59
CA VAL A 127 -26.16 -24.83 -3.05
C VAL A 127 -25.58 -23.78 -2.10
N THR A 128 -24.63 -24.18 -1.26
CA THR A 128 -23.95 -23.24 -0.35
C THR A 128 -23.07 -22.25 -1.11
N GLY A 129 -22.41 -22.70 -2.18
CA GLY A 129 -21.57 -21.87 -3.04
C GLY A 129 -22.37 -20.77 -3.74
N GLU A 130 -23.53 -21.09 -4.30
CA GLU A 130 -24.43 -20.10 -4.91
C GLU A 130 -24.92 -19.07 -3.89
N LYS A 131 -25.34 -19.53 -2.70
CA LYS A 131 -25.79 -18.63 -1.63
C LYS A 131 -24.68 -17.72 -1.11
N LEU A 132 -23.46 -18.24 -1.00
CA LEU A 132 -22.30 -17.46 -0.57
C LEU A 132 -21.89 -16.45 -1.64
N TYR A 133 -21.99 -16.82 -2.92
CA TYR A 133 -21.74 -15.93 -4.04
C TYR A 133 -22.76 -14.78 -4.09
N ASP A 134 -24.05 -15.08 -3.97
CA ASP A 134 -25.10 -14.07 -3.93
C ASP A 134 -24.94 -13.12 -2.73
N TRP A 135 -24.61 -13.65 -1.56
CA TRP A 135 -24.39 -12.84 -0.36
C TRP A 135 -23.13 -11.98 -0.47
N GLY A 136 -22.07 -12.53 -1.04
CA GLY A 136 -20.83 -11.81 -1.34
C GLY A 136 -21.05 -10.68 -2.34
N LEU A 137 -21.78 -10.95 -3.43
CA LEU A 137 -22.14 -9.95 -4.43
C LEU A 137 -23.01 -8.85 -3.82
N ARG A 138 -24.00 -9.22 -3.01
CA ARG A 138 -24.84 -8.26 -2.29
C ARG A 138 -24.03 -7.41 -1.32
N GLY A 139 -23.08 -7.99 -0.61
CA GLY A 139 -22.16 -7.28 0.27
C GLY A 139 -21.27 -6.29 -0.50
N TYR A 140 -20.73 -6.72 -1.64
CA TYR A 140 -19.92 -5.87 -2.52
C TYR A 140 -20.74 -4.67 -3.02
N ILE A 141 -21.95 -4.90 -3.53
CA ILE A 141 -22.84 -3.84 -4.02
C ILE A 141 -23.16 -2.85 -2.91
N VAL A 142 -23.46 -3.31 -1.69
CA VAL A 142 -23.73 -2.43 -0.54
C VAL A 142 -22.52 -1.55 -0.20
N ILE A 143 -21.31 -2.13 -0.22
CA ILE A 143 -20.08 -1.37 0.05
C ILE A 143 -19.81 -0.36 -1.07
N GLU A 144 -20.00 -0.76 -2.32
CA GLU A 144 -19.83 0.12 -3.48
C GLU A 144 -20.80 1.30 -3.43
N ASP A 145 -22.06 1.05 -3.05
CA ASP A 145 -23.09 2.08 -2.94
C ASP A 145 -22.79 3.07 -1.82
N LEU A 146 -22.39 2.58 -0.63
CA LEU A 146 -21.94 3.41 0.49
C LEU A 146 -20.72 4.27 0.11
N TRP A 147 -19.78 3.72 -0.66
CA TRP A 147 -18.61 4.47 -1.13
C TRP A 147 -19.00 5.56 -2.12
N LYS A 148 -19.87 5.25 -3.09
CA LYS A 148 -20.39 6.22 -4.07
C LYS A 148 -21.16 7.34 -3.40
N GLU A 149 -22.02 7.04 -2.44
CA GLU A 149 -22.78 8.04 -1.67
C GLU A 149 -21.84 9.01 -0.93
N ASN A 150 -20.80 8.46 -0.27
CA ASN A 150 -19.81 9.27 0.43
C ASN A 150 -19.06 10.21 -0.54
N PHE A 151 -18.71 9.71 -1.75
CA PHE A 151 -18.03 10.52 -2.77
C PHE A 151 -18.95 11.63 -3.34
N GLN A 152 -20.23 11.34 -3.52
CA GLN A 152 -21.23 12.34 -3.93
C GLN A 152 -21.38 13.45 -2.89
N LYS A 153 -21.41 13.10 -1.61
CA LYS A 153 -21.51 14.06 -0.50
C LYS A 153 -20.32 15.00 -0.45
N VAL A 154 -19.10 14.47 -0.59
CA VAL A 154 -17.86 15.28 -0.64
C VAL A 154 -17.87 16.20 -1.85
N ARG A 155 -18.27 15.71 -3.03
CA ARG A 155 -18.35 16.51 -4.26
C ARG A 155 -19.35 17.66 -4.14
N ASN A 156 -20.52 17.44 -3.54
CA ASN A 156 -21.51 18.49 -3.32
C ASN A 156 -21.01 19.55 -2.34
N ILE A 157 -20.27 19.18 -1.30
CA ILE A 157 -19.65 20.14 -0.37
C ILE A 157 -18.62 21.02 -1.10
N ILE A 158 -17.75 20.42 -1.93
CA ILE A 158 -16.75 21.16 -2.70
C ILE A 158 -17.43 22.12 -3.70
N PHE A 159 -18.51 21.68 -4.36
CA PHE A 159 -19.26 22.53 -5.29
C PHE A 159 -19.92 23.73 -4.60
N ILE A 160 -20.50 23.55 -3.41
CA ILE A 160 -21.08 24.64 -2.62
C ILE A 160 -20.00 25.64 -2.18
N ILE A 161 -18.83 25.16 -1.73
CA ILE A 161 -17.72 26.04 -1.34
C ILE A 161 -17.22 26.85 -2.54
N PHE A 162 -17.12 26.24 -3.72
CA PHE A 162 -16.70 26.92 -4.95
C PHE A 162 -17.71 27.95 -5.46
N LEU A 163 -19.00 27.77 -5.18
CA LEU A 163 -20.05 28.73 -5.56
C LEU A 163 -20.17 29.91 -4.59
N LEU A 164 -19.58 29.79 -3.39
CA LEU A 164 -19.63 30.79 -2.32
C LEU A 164 -18.39 31.70 -2.29
N VAL A 165 -17.34 31.34 -3.03
CA VAL A 165 -16.12 32.12 -3.28
C VAL A 165 -16.25 32.84 -4.61
#